data_AF-A0A7V8FK04-F1
#
_entry.id   AF-A0A7V8FK04-F1
#
_cell.length_a   1.000
_cell.length_b   1.000
_cell.length_c   1.000
_cell.angle_alpha   90.00
_cell.angle_beta   90.00
_cell.angle_gamma   90.00
#
_symmetry.space_group_name_H-M   'P 1'
#
loop_
_entity.id
_entity.type
_entity.pdbx_description
1 polymer ?
#
loop_
_entity_poly.entity_id
_entity_poly.type
_entity_poly.pdbx_seq_one_letter_code
_entity_poly.pdbx_strand_id
1 'polypeptide(L)'
;MPAPPALLPIPLRLLDDRYGPGNVDEAEDTLIGIVQAVMGTQATCSFDFDTQHANPWFHQLLLEPRAAGQPATQAQLQAMAARLAAIGLG
;
A
#
# COMPACT_ATOMS: atom_id res chain seq x y z
N MET A 1 22.75 -9.26 -4.53
CA MET A 1 21.72 -8.21 -4.69
C MET A 1 20.67 -8.47 -3.61
N PRO A 2 20.31 -7.48 -2.77
CA PRO A 2 19.13 -7.62 -1.91
C PRO A 2 17.90 -7.84 -2.81
N ALA A 3 16.97 -8.68 -2.37
CA ALA A 3 15.69 -8.81 -3.06
C ALA A 3 15.03 -7.42 -3.11
N PRO A 4 14.37 -7.05 -4.23
CA PRO A 4 13.61 -5.81 -4.28
C PRO A 4 12.63 -5.78 -3.10
N PRO A 5 12.43 -4.60 -2.48
CA PRO A 5 11.50 -4.47 -1.36
C PRO A 5 10.11 -4.98 -1.76
N ALA A 6 9.43 -5.62 -0.82
CA ALA A 6 8.09 -6.15 -0.99
C ALA A 6 7.09 -4.98 -1.03
N LEU A 7 6.98 -4.32 -2.18
CA LEU A 7 6.16 -3.12 -2.36
C LEU A 7 4.80 -3.45 -2.97
N LEU A 8 3.76 -2.81 -2.44
CA LEU A 8 2.43 -2.76 -3.04
C LEU A 8 2.21 -1.37 -3.64
N PRO A 9 2.22 -1.24 -4.98
CA PRO A 9 1.91 0.02 -5.62
C PRO A 9 0.40 0.28 -5.58
N ILE A 10 0.01 1.48 -5.18
CA ILE A 10 -1.37 1.96 -5.15
C ILE A 10 -1.41 3.28 -5.91
N PRO A 11 -2.12 3.39 -7.06
CA PRO A 11 -2.24 4.65 -7.79
C PRO A 11 -2.86 5.75 -6.94
N LEU A 12 -2.22 6.92 -6.85
CA LEU A 12 -2.71 8.03 -6.01
C LEU A 12 -4.11 8.49 -6.41
N ARG A 13 -4.40 8.50 -7.71
CA ARG A 13 -5.74 8.82 -8.22
C ARG A 13 -6.85 7.96 -7.58
N LEU A 14 -6.58 6.68 -7.29
CA LEU A 14 -7.57 5.79 -6.70
C LEU A 14 -7.80 6.11 -5.23
N LEU A 15 -6.78 6.60 -4.52
CA LEU A 15 -6.92 7.10 -3.15
C LEU A 15 -7.78 8.36 -3.13
N ASP A 16 -7.49 9.33 -4.03
CA ASP A 16 -8.28 10.55 -4.17
C ASP A 16 -9.74 10.25 -4.56
N ASP A 17 -9.96 9.34 -5.51
CA ASP A 17 -11.30 8.91 -5.93
C ASP A 17 -12.09 8.25 -4.78
N ARG A 18 -11.39 7.52 -3.90
CA ARG A 18 -12.01 6.73 -2.83
C ARG A 18 -12.32 7.54 -1.57
N TYR A 19 -11.37 8.35 -1.13
CA TYR A 19 -11.41 9.04 0.16
C TYR A 19 -11.59 10.56 0.03
N GLY A 20 -11.49 11.08 -1.19
CA GLY A 20 -11.49 12.51 -1.47
C GLY A 20 -10.08 13.11 -1.44
N PRO A 21 -9.83 14.19 -2.20
CA PRO A 21 -8.52 14.81 -2.26
C PRO A 21 -8.03 15.28 -0.89
N GLY A 22 -6.85 14.83 -0.48
CA GLY A 22 -6.20 15.24 0.77
C GLY A 22 -6.72 14.55 2.03
N ASN A 23 -7.63 13.57 1.93
CA ASN A 23 -8.06 12.74 3.06
C ASN A 23 -7.08 11.57 3.28
N VAL A 24 -5.84 11.92 3.64
CA VAL A 24 -4.73 10.97 3.77
C VAL A 24 -4.89 10.09 5.02
N ASP A 25 -5.43 10.63 6.11
CA ASP A 25 -5.59 9.91 7.38
C ASP A 25 -6.48 8.67 7.23
N GLU A 26 -7.63 8.79 6.55
CA GLU A 26 -8.56 7.67 6.35
C GLU A 26 -7.99 6.59 5.40
N ALA A 27 -7.23 7.03 4.39
CA ALA A 27 -6.49 6.14 3.51
C ALA A 27 -5.43 5.36 4.31
N GLU A 28 -4.60 6.04 5.11
CA GLU A 28 -3.55 5.42 5.92
C GLU A 28 -4.10 4.40 6.90
N ASP A 29 -5.15 4.75 7.66
CA ASP A 29 -5.81 3.83 8.59
C ASP A 29 -6.32 2.56 7.89
N THR A 30 -6.91 2.73 6.71
CA THR A 30 -7.40 1.59 5.92
C THR A 30 -6.26 0.70 5.44
N LEU A 31 -5.16 1.29 4.96
CA LEU A 31 -3.99 0.56 4.47
C LEU A 31 -3.29 -0.18 5.61
N ILE A 32 -3.11 0.45 6.77
CA ILE A 32 -2.58 -0.17 7.98
C ILE A 32 -3.48 -1.34 8.41
N GLY A 33 -4.81 -1.14 8.39
CA GLY A 33 -5.77 -2.20 8.70
C GLY A 33 -5.66 -3.41 7.77
N ILE A 34 -5.45 -3.20 6.46
CA ILE A 34 -5.23 -4.28 5.49
C ILE A 34 -3.93 -5.05 5.81
N VAL A 35 -2.84 -4.33 6.09
CA VAL A 35 -1.55 -4.93 6.45
C VAL A 35 -1.69 -5.77 7.71
N GLN A 36 -2.31 -5.23 8.76
CA GLN A 36 -2.51 -5.94 10.03
C GLN A 36 -3.45 -7.14 9.89
N ALA A 37 -4.45 -7.07 9.00
CA ALA A 37 -5.35 -8.19 8.74
C ALA A 37 -4.66 -9.37 8.04
N VAL A 38 -3.57 -9.12 7.30
CA VAL A 38 -2.84 -10.16 6.54
C VAL A 38 -1.60 -10.65 7.28
N MET A 39 -0.90 -9.76 7.99
CA MET A 39 0.38 -10.03 8.62
C MET A 39 0.33 -10.08 10.15
N GLY A 40 -0.82 -9.75 10.75
CA GLY A 40 -1.03 -9.69 12.19
C GLY A 40 -0.95 -8.28 12.75
N THR A 41 -1.52 -8.07 13.93
CA THR A 41 -1.70 -6.74 14.56
C THR A 41 -0.41 -6.00 14.91
N GLN A 42 0.72 -6.71 14.96
CA GLN A 42 2.04 -6.12 15.20
C GLN A 42 2.76 -5.73 13.90
N ALA A 43 2.13 -5.97 12.74
CA ALA A 43 2.69 -5.56 11.46
C ALA A 43 2.62 -4.03 11.32
N THR A 44 3.67 -3.49 10.72
CA THR A 44 3.80 -2.07 10.39
C THR A 44 3.96 -1.92 8.89
N CYS A 45 3.84 -0.70 8.39
CA CYS A 45 4.15 -0.38 7.00
C CYS A 45 4.83 0.98 6.91
N SER A 46 5.61 1.17 5.86
CA SER A 46 6.07 2.50 5.44
C SER A 46 5.40 2.89 4.14
N PHE A 47 5.25 4.20 3.98
CA PHE A 47 4.67 4.83 2.82
C PHE A 47 5.77 5.61 2.10
N ASP A 48 5.94 5.33 0.81
CA ASP A 48 6.80 6.10 -0.08
C ASP A 48 5.99 6.52 -1.31
N PHE A 49 6.40 7.57 -1.99
CA PHE A 49 5.68 8.11 -3.15
C PHE A 49 6.55 8.06 -4.39
N ASP A 50 6.10 7.30 -5.39
CA ASP A 50 6.66 7.38 -6.73
C ASP A 50 5.91 8.45 -7.52
N THR A 51 6.49 9.66 -7.51
CA THR A 51 6.01 10.81 -8.29
C THR A 51 6.99 11.16 -9.43
N GLN A 52 7.88 10.24 -9.81
CA GLN A 52 8.93 10.53 -10.78
C GLN A 52 8.37 10.74 -12.19
N HIS A 53 7.22 10.12 -12.49
CA HIS A 53 6.57 10.27 -13.79
C HIS A 53 6.01 11.69 -13.98
N ALA A 54 6.21 12.30 -15.15
CA ALA A 54 5.76 13.68 -15.40
C ALA A 54 4.23 13.85 -15.35
N ASN A 55 3.49 12.81 -15.72
CA ASN A 55 2.03 12.80 -15.64
C ASN A 55 1.57 12.25 -14.26
N PRO A 56 0.85 13.05 -13.44
CA PRO A 56 0.35 12.66 -12.11
C PRO A 56 -0.56 11.44 -12.10
N TRP A 57 -1.18 11.11 -13.24
CA TRP A 57 -2.00 9.90 -13.37
C TRP A 57 -1.23 8.60 -13.11
N PHE A 58 0.09 8.64 -13.23
CA PHE A 58 1.00 7.52 -12.99
C PHE A 58 1.69 7.60 -11.62
N HIS A 59 1.35 8.58 -10.79
CA HIS A 59 1.90 8.66 -9.44
C HIS A 59 1.30 7.59 -8.55
N GLN A 60 2.13 7.00 -7.71
CA GLN A 60 1.77 5.85 -6.90
C GLN A 60 2.27 6.02 -5.47
N LEU A 61 1.45 5.59 -4.51
CA LEU A 61 1.89 5.26 -3.17
C LEU A 61 2.50 3.86 -3.20
N LEU A 62 3.73 3.74 -2.71
CA LEU A 62 4.44 2.50 -2.51
C LEU A 62 4.30 2.11 -1.04
N LEU A 63 3.47 1.10 -0.78
CA LEU A 63 3.26 0.56 0.55
C LEU A 63 4.27 -0.57 0.80
N GLU A 64 5.11 -0.43 1.81
CA GLU A 64 6.06 -1.47 2.24
C GLU A 64 5.64 -2.10 3.57
N PRO A 65 4.89 -3.21 3.57
CA PRO A 65 4.49 -3.91 4.77
C PRO A 65 5.60 -4.78 5.38
N ARG A 66 5.71 -4.74 6.71
CA ARG A 66 6.72 -5.44 7.50
C ARG A 66 6.14 -6.02 8.79
N ALA A 67 6.63 -7.16 9.23
CA ALA A 67 6.34 -7.73 10.55
C ALA A 67 7.62 -8.32 11.15
N ALA A 68 7.91 -8.02 12.42
CA ALA A 68 9.14 -8.47 13.10
C ALA A 68 10.43 -8.18 12.30
N GLY A 69 10.49 -7.03 11.61
CA GLY A 69 11.62 -6.62 10.77
C GLY A 69 11.72 -7.35 9.42
N GLN A 70 10.82 -8.29 9.13
CA GLN A 70 10.78 -9.01 7.85
C GLN A 70 9.76 -8.37 6.89
N PRO A 71 10.09 -8.24 5.60
CA PRO A 71 9.14 -7.79 4.58
C PRO A 71 8.04 -8.85 4.37
N ALA A 72 6.90 -8.42 3.81
CA ALA A 72 5.85 -9.34 3.42
C ALA A 72 6.31 -10.38 2.40
N THR A 73 5.83 -11.61 2.54
CA THR A 73 6.00 -12.67 1.54
C THR A 73 5.14 -12.41 0.31
N GLN A 74 5.46 -13.05 -0.82
CA GLN A 74 4.67 -12.92 -2.06
C GLN A 74 3.19 -13.28 -1.87
N ALA A 75 2.89 -14.31 -1.07
CA ALA A 75 1.51 -14.71 -0.79
C ALA A 75 0.75 -13.65 0.01
N GLN A 76 1.43 -13.00 0.96
CA GLN A 76 0.86 -11.90 1.75
C GLN A 76 0.63 -10.67 0.86
N LEU A 77 1.58 -10.33 -0.03
CA LEU A 77 1.41 -9.26 -1.02
C LEU A 77 0.18 -9.51 -1.91
N GLN A 78 0.01 -10.73 -2.43
CA GLN A 78 -1.16 -11.08 -3.24
C GLN A 78 -2.46 -10.97 -2.45
N ALA A 79 -2.48 -11.42 -1.19
CA ALA A 79 -3.65 -11.29 -0.32
C ALA A 79 -4.00 -9.82 -0.03
N MET A 80 -3.00 -8.96 0.18
CA MET A 80 -3.19 -7.51 0.34
C MET A 80 -3.68 -6.86 -0.95
N ALA A 81 -3.08 -7.18 -2.10
CA ALA A 81 -3.52 -6.69 -3.41
C ALA A 81 -4.99 -7.05 -3.70
N ALA A 82 -5.41 -8.27 -3.38
CA ALA A 82 -6.81 -8.68 -3.52
C ALA A 82 -7.76 -7.85 -2.63
N ARG A 83 -7.34 -7.51 -1.41
CA ARG A 83 -8.12 -6.65 -0.50
C ARG A 83 -8.19 -5.20 -1.00
N LEU A 84 -7.07 -4.67 -1.51
CA LEU A 84 -7.03 -3.34 -2.13
C LEU A 84 -7.97 -3.28 -3.34
N ALA A 85 -7.90 -4.25 -4.24
CA ALA A 85 -8.81 -4.34 -5.39
C ALA A 85 -10.28 -4.40 -4.95
N ALA A 86 -10.61 -5.12 -3.88
CA ALA A 86 -11.97 -5.22 -3.36
C ALA A 86 -12.54 -3.89 -2.84
N ILE A 87 -11.68 -2.92 -2.48
CA ILE A 87 -12.08 -1.57 -2.06
C ILE A 87 -11.81 -0.50 -3.14
N GLY A 88 -11.48 -0.92 -4.36
CA GLY A 88 -11.27 -0.03 -5.50
C GLY A 88 -9.86 0.58 -5.60
N LEU A 89 -8.88 0.03 -4.90
CA LEU A 89 -7.49 0.51 -4.83
C LEU A 89 -6.47 -0.43 -5.51
N GLY A 90 -6.91 -1.33 -6.39
CA GLY A 90 -6.07 -2.35 -7.04
C GLY A 90 -6.22 -2.40 -8.55
#